data_AF-Q3M778-F1
#
_entry.id   AF-Q3M778-F1
#
_cell.length_a   1.000
_cell.length_b   1.000
_cell.length_c   1.000
_cell.angle_alpha   90.00
_cell.angle_beta   90.00
_cell.angle_gamma   90.00
#
_symmetry.space_group_name_H-M   'P 1'
#
loop_
_entity.id
_entity.type
_entity.pdbx_description
1 polymer ?
#
loop_
_entity_poly.entity_id
_entity_poly.type
_entity_poly.pdbx_seq_one_letter_code
_entity_poly.pdbx_strand_id
1 'polypeptide(L)'
;MTAKRTRLQASEIKPRLQVLKKKALLIEPKLASRIKEIGITLSKYKNELLDKKRFLIEFLNEFYYDIQAYIYEIKPIVNFSEAEIEKFCQQKKLSVTEYYWYTVIFPNWLSQEDPKFSYWMEKLIQEEYIGSDEDLILAITQTINARTDGSASERYILDLSMATDLLVSHFPTKLEPVFVQLTGISNLRDGQLNPDFLNKQQRWSNTLSCWNIKRALLVAHDAQVNTPDNLLKLADVMLKESSDRPANFFDIITFPG
;
A
#
# COMPACT_ATOMS: atom_id res chain seq x y z
N MET A 1 -0.45 -3.81 14.36
CA MET A 1 0.46 -3.09 15.31
C MET A 1 -0.08 -1.69 15.64
N THR A 2 -0.66 -1.49 16.82
CA THR A 2 -1.34 -0.22 17.21
C THR A 2 -0.68 0.45 18.41
N ALA A 3 0.63 0.66 18.38
CA ALA A 3 1.20 1.74 19.21
C ALA A 3 0.70 3.07 18.62
N LYS A 4 0.30 4.02 19.47
CA LYS A 4 -0.16 5.34 19.03
C LYS A 4 0.94 6.00 18.20
N ARG A 5 0.81 5.94 16.87
CA ARG A 5 1.74 6.58 15.93
C ARG A 5 1.55 8.09 16.09
N THR A 6 2.62 8.79 16.47
CA THR A 6 2.61 10.24 16.57
C THR A 6 3.02 10.79 15.21
N ARG A 7 2.19 11.65 14.62
CA ARG A 7 2.58 12.35 13.39
C ARG A 7 3.80 13.22 13.67
N LEU A 8 4.91 12.91 13.01
CA LEU A 8 6.18 13.60 13.11
C LEU A 8 6.28 14.68 12.03
N GLN A 9 6.99 15.75 12.35
CA GLN A 9 7.39 16.78 11.38
C GLN A 9 8.68 16.40 10.65
N ALA A 10 8.97 17.02 9.51
CA ALA A 10 10.18 16.83 8.72
C ALA A 10 11.45 17.04 9.54
N SER A 11 11.43 18.03 10.44
CA SER A 11 12.52 18.32 11.38
C SER A 11 12.84 17.15 12.31
N GLU A 12 11.86 16.32 12.64
CA GLU A 12 12.01 15.12 13.47
C GLU A 12 12.27 13.86 12.63
N ILE A 13 11.58 13.70 11.50
CA ILE A 13 11.68 12.51 10.65
C ILE A 13 13.08 12.38 10.07
N LYS A 14 13.64 13.47 9.50
CA LYS A 14 14.96 13.44 8.86
C LYS A 14 16.04 12.85 9.77
N PRO A 15 16.28 13.36 11.01
CA PRO A 15 17.29 12.79 11.89
C PRO A 15 16.96 11.36 12.34
N ARG A 16 15.68 11.03 12.59
CA ARG A 16 15.27 9.67 12.95
C ARG A 16 15.52 8.67 11.82
N LEU A 17 15.27 9.05 10.56
CA LEU A 17 15.63 8.26 9.39
C LEU A 17 17.14 8.08 9.28
N GLN A 18 17.96 9.07 9.62
CA GLN A 18 19.43 8.88 9.65
C GLN A 18 19.88 7.84 10.69
N VAL A 19 19.23 7.79 11.85
CA VAL A 19 19.48 6.75 12.86
C VAL A 19 19.09 5.37 12.31
N LEU A 20 17.89 5.25 11.72
CA LEU A 20 17.43 4.01 11.10
C LEU A 20 18.33 3.57 9.95
N LYS A 21 18.84 4.51 9.14
CA LYS A 21 19.81 4.23 8.08
C LYS A 21 21.05 3.54 8.63
N LYS A 22 21.66 4.09 9.68
CA LYS A 22 22.86 3.51 10.32
C LYS A 22 22.60 2.09 10.84
N LYS A 23 21.41 1.84 11.39
CA LYS A 23 21.01 0.51 11.83
C LYS A 23 20.80 -0.44 10.63
N ALA A 24 20.07 0.02 9.62
CA ALA A 24 19.77 -0.74 8.42
C ALA A 24 21.03 -1.14 7.64
N LEU A 25 22.09 -0.32 7.65
CA LEU A 25 23.39 -0.66 7.04
C LEU A 25 23.93 -2.03 7.46
N LEU A 26 23.63 -2.48 8.69
CA LEU A 26 24.10 -3.75 9.25
C LEU A 26 23.13 -4.91 9.04
N ILE A 27 21.84 -4.63 8.80
CA ILE A 27 20.76 -5.63 8.82
C ILE A 27 20.14 -5.82 7.43
N GLU A 28 19.91 -4.72 6.73
CA GLU A 28 19.30 -4.65 5.40
C GLU A 28 19.92 -3.49 4.61
N PRO A 29 21.08 -3.70 3.95
CA PRO A 29 21.79 -2.63 3.24
C PRO A 29 20.95 -1.94 2.16
N LYS A 30 20.01 -2.67 1.53
CA LYS A 30 19.09 -2.13 0.52
C LYS A 30 18.16 -1.07 1.12
N LEU A 31 17.68 -1.30 2.34
CA LEU A 31 16.91 -0.31 3.07
C LEU A 31 17.73 0.94 3.40
N ALA A 32 18.99 0.77 3.81
CA ALA A 32 19.85 1.93 4.05
C ALA A 32 20.09 2.75 2.77
N SER A 33 20.20 2.09 1.61
CA SER A 33 20.28 2.74 0.31
C SER A 33 19.02 3.57 0.02
N ARG A 34 17.84 2.99 0.21
CA ARG A 34 16.57 3.70 -0.02
C ARG A 34 16.39 4.90 0.92
N ILE A 35 16.73 4.76 2.21
CA ILE A 35 16.71 5.88 3.15
C ILE A 35 17.68 6.98 2.73
N LYS A 36 18.86 6.61 2.20
CA LYS A 36 19.84 7.58 1.68
C LYS A 36 19.27 8.34 0.48
N GLU A 37 18.64 7.64 -0.46
CA GLU A 37 18.04 8.23 -1.66
C GLU A 37 16.93 9.24 -1.32
N ILE A 38 15.99 8.85 -0.45
CA ILE A 38 14.96 9.77 0.08
C ILE A 38 15.63 10.96 0.77
N GLY A 39 16.62 10.70 1.63
CA GLY A 39 17.33 11.74 2.36
C GLY A 39 18.05 12.77 1.46
N ILE A 40 18.66 12.33 0.36
CA ILE A 40 19.29 13.21 -0.65
C ILE A 40 18.25 14.07 -1.34
N THR A 41 17.06 13.52 -1.63
CA THR A 41 15.98 14.27 -2.24
C THR A 41 15.45 15.35 -1.28
N LEU A 42 15.19 14.98 -0.03
CA LEU A 42 14.66 15.90 0.98
C LEU A 42 15.67 16.97 1.44
N SER A 43 16.98 16.76 1.29
CA SER A 43 18.00 17.74 1.71
C SER A 43 18.03 19.00 0.84
N LYS A 44 17.45 18.93 -0.37
CA LYS A 44 17.30 20.07 -1.28
C LYS A 44 16.27 21.10 -0.79
N TYR A 45 15.47 20.75 0.23
CA TYR A 45 14.33 21.53 0.68
C TYR A 45 14.39 21.82 2.19
N LYS A 46 13.99 23.04 2.56
CA LYS A 46 13.85 23.48 3.96
C LYS A 46 12.74 22.72 4.68
N ASN A 47 12.90 22.43 5.96
CA ASN A 47 11.94 21.63 6.73
C ASN A 47 10.56 22.28 6.78
N GLU A 48 10.49 23.60 6.96
CA GLU A 48 9.25 24.37 7.04
C GLU A 48 8.44 24.32 5.74
N LEU A 49 9.12 24.09 4.61
CA LEU A 49 8.46 23.89 3.32
C LEU A 49 7.91 22.47 3.22
N LEU A 50 8.68 21.47 3.65
CA LEU A 50 8.28 20.06 3.64
C LEU A 50 7.11 19.80 4.59
N ASP A 51 7.07 20.44 5.75
CA ASP A 51 6.00 20.28 6.75
C ASP A 51 4.63 20.71 6.25
N LYS A 52 4.58 21.58 5.23
CA LYS A 52 3.34 22.01 4.59
C LYS A 52 2.81 20.99 3.57
N LYS A 53 3.66 20.06 3.13
CA LYS A 53 3.35 19.06 2.09
C LYS A 53 2.63 17.88 2.72
N ARG A 54 1.29 17.93 2.76
CA ARG A 54 0.46 16.92 3.47
C ARG A 54 0.86 15.48 3.14
N PHE A 55 0.71 15.09 1.87
CA PHE A 55 0.93 13.71 1.41
C PHE A 55 2.39 13.27 1.54
N LEU A 56 3.33 14.21 1.36
CA LEU A 56 4.74 13.93 1.62
C LEU A 56 4.99 13.57 3.08
N ILE A 57 4.47 14.36 4.01
CA ILE A 57 4.65 14.13 5.45
C ILE A 57 3.96 12.83 5.86
N GLU A 58 2.78 12.53 5.31
CA GLU A 58 2.07 11.28 5.57
C GLU A 58 2.85 10.07 5.07
N PHE A 59 3.34 10.10 3.81
CA PHE A 59 4.26 9.08 3.28
C PHE A 59 5.50 8.90 4.17
N LEU A 60 6.16 9.99 4.56
CA LEU A 60 7.37 9.90 5.36
C LEU A 60 7.12 9.33 6.76
N ASN A 61 5.96 9.60 7.34
CA ASN A 61 5.54 9.00 8.62
C ASN A 61 5.27 7.50 8.45
N GLU A 62 4.49 7.11 7.43
CA GLU A 62 4.22 5.71 7.12
C GLU A 62 5.53 4.95 6.89
N PHE A 63 6.40 5.47 6.02
CA PHE A 63 7.70 4.88 5.71
C PHE A 63 8.57 4.75 6.96
N TYR A 64 8.64 5.78 7.81
CA TYR A 64 9.38 5.72 9.06
C TYR A 64 8.87 4.59 9.97
N TYR A 65 7.55 4.50 10.18
CA TYR A 65 6.97 3.47 11.04
C TYR A 65 7.09 2.07 10.46
N ASP A 66 6.97 1.93 9.15
CA ASP A 66 7.17 0.65 8.47
C ASP A 66 8.61 0.17 8.57
N ILE A 67 9.59 1.06 8.47
CA ILE A 67 10.99 0.70 8.72
C ILE A 67 11.17 0.23 10.16
N GLN A 68 10.58 0.91 11.14
CA GLN A 68 10.69 0.51 12.53
C GLN A 68 10.12 -0.89 12.74
N ALA A 69 8.88 -1.13 12.30
CA ALA A 69 8.25 -2.43 12.39
C ALA A 69 9.07 -3.51 11.69
N TYR A 70 9.52 -3.22 10.47
CA TYR A 70 10.29 -4.16 9.67
C TYR A 70 11.61 -4.56 10.36
N ILE A 71 12.42 -3.59 10.80
CA ILE A 71 13.72 -3.86 11.42
C ILE A 71 13.58 -4.50 12.80
N TYR A 72 12.68 -3.99 13.64
CA TYR A 72 12.66 -4.34 15.06
C TYR A 72 11.69 -5.47 15.40
N GLU A 73 10.66 -5.68 14.59
CA GLU A 73 9.60 -6.64 14.89
C GLU A 73 9.62 -7.81 13.91
N ILE A 74 9.79 -7.54 12.60
CA ILE A 74 9.65 -8.57 11.56
C ILE A 74 10.96 -9.27 11.23
N LYS A 75 12.05 -8.53 10.97
CA LYS A 75 13.37 -9.12 10.67
C LYS A 75 13.85 -10.15 11.72
N PRO A 76 13.67 -9.94 13.04
CA PRO A 76 14.12 -10.90 14.05
C PRO A 76 13.40 -12.26 14.00
N ILE A 77 12.20 -12.32 13.42
CA ILE A 77 11.36 -13.53 13.41
C ILE A 77 11.37 -14.26 12.07
N VAL A 78 12.15 -13.82 11.09
CA VAL A 78 12.18 -14.42 9.73
C VAL A 78 12.58 -15.91 9.75
N ASN A 79 13.33 -16.36 10.77
CA ASN A 79 13.78 -17.73 10.91
C ASN A 79 12.91 -18.57 11.87
N PHE A 80 11.78 -18.04 12.35
CA PHE A 80 10.87 -18.76 13.23
C PHE A 80 10.12 -19.85 12.45
N SER A 81 9.64 -20.87 13.17
CA SER A 81 8.71 -21.85 12.60
C SER A 81 7.34 -21.22 12.31
N GLU A 82 6.55 -21.85 11.44
CA GLU A 82 5.19 -21.38 11.08
C GLU A 82 4.30 -21.17 12.33
N ALA A 83 4.36 -22.09 13.29
CA ALA A 83 3.61 -21.99 14.54
C ALA A 83 4.06 -20.81 15.43
N GLU A 84 5.35 -20.51 15.46
CA GLU A 84 5.89 -19.36 16.20
C GLU A 84 5.51 -18.03 15.52
N ILE A 85 5.50 -18.00 14.19
CA ILE A 85 5.03 -16.86 13.40
C ILE A 85 3.55 -16.62 13.66
N GLU A 86 2.72 -17.67 13.62
CA GLU A 86 1.28 -17.55 13.89
C GLU A 86 1.03 -16.95 15.30
N LYS A 87 1.73 -17.49 16.30
CA LYS A 87 1.66 -16.99 17.67
C LYS A 87 2.10 -15.52 17.77
N PHE A 88 3.17 -15.13 17.07
CA PHE A 88 3.62 -13.75 17.02
C PHE A 88 2.56 -12.83 16.39
N CYS A 89 1.99 -13.21 15.25
CA CYS A 89 0.96 -12.44 14.56
C CYS A 89 -0.27 -12.24 15.46
N GLN A 90 -0.71 -13.29 16.17
CA GLN A 90 -1.80 -13.19 17.16
C GLN A 90 -1.45 -12.22 18.30
N GLN A 91 -0.26 -12.33 18.89
CA GLN A 91 0.20 -11.45 19.97
C GLN A 91 0.29 -9.99 19.56
N LYS A 92 0.78 -9.72 18.34
CA LYS A 92 0.93 -8.37 17.79
C LYS A 92 -0.33 -7.82 17.14
N LYS A 93 -1.39 -8.65 17.05
CA LYS A 93 -2.60 -8.38 16.27
C LYS A 93 -2.22 -7.90 14.87
N LEU A 94 -1.32 -8.64 14.23
CA LEU A 94 -0.88 -8.36 12.87
C LEU A 94 -1.87 -9.01 11.92
N SER A 95 -2.49 -8.21 11.05
CA SER A 95 -3.41 -8.74 10.06
C SER A 95 -2.66 -9.53 8.97
N VAL A 96 -3.39 -10.32 8.17
CA VAL A 96 -2.81 -11.07 7.05
C VAL A 96 -2.16 -10.12 6.05
N THR A 97 -2.81 -9.00 5.75
CA THR A 97 -2.30 -7.99 4.81
C THR A 97 -1.10 -7.22 5.37
N GLU A 98 -1.09 -6.90 6.67
CA GLU A 98 0.09 -6.31 7.32
C GLU A 98 1.28 -7.27 7.33
N TYR A 99 1.05 -8.55 7.65
CA TYR A 99 2.11 -9.56 7.64
C TYR A 99 2.69 -9.73 6.23
N TYR A 100 1.84 -9.84 5.21
CA TYR A 100 2.26 -9.94 3.82
C TYR A 100 3.01 -8.70 3.34
N TRP A 101 2.56 -7.51 3.77
CA TRP A 101 3.26 -6.26 3.51
C TRP A 101 4.72 -6.31 3.99
N TYR A 102 4.96 -6.66 5.26
CA TYR A 102 6.31 -6.62 5.81
C TYR A 102 7.21 -7.78 5.37
N THR A 103 6.64 -8.93 5.01
CA THR A 103 7.42 -10.13 4.67
C THR A 103 7.65 -10.30 3.18
N VAL A 104 6.79 -9.74 2.33
CA VAL A 104 6.86 -9.90 0.88
C VAL A 104 7.00 -8.55 0.18
N ILE A 105 6.05 -7.63 0.37
CA ILE A 105 5.95 -6.44 -0.49
C ILE A 105 6.99 -5.37 -0.17
N PHE A 106 7.11 -5.00 1.09
CA PHE A 106 8.09 -4.01 1.53
C PHE A 106 9.53 -4.47 1.22
N PRO A 107 9.96 -5.71 1.54
CA PRO A 107 11.26 -6.22 1.11
C PRO A 107 11.45 -6.20 -0.41
N ASN A 108 10.42 -6.56 -1.17
CA ASN A 108 10.49 -6.57 -2.63
C ASN A 108 10.75 -5.15 -3.19
N TRP A 109 9.99 -4.15 -2.73
CA TRP A 109 10.17 -2.74 -3.11
C TRP A 109 11.55 -2.17 -2.73
N LEU A 110 12.10 -2.59 -1.59
CA LEU A 110 13.47 -2.23 -1.21
C LEU A 110 14.52 -2.86 -2.13
N SER A 111 14.21 -4.04 -2.70
CA SER A 111 15.16 -4.87 -3.43
C SER A 111 15.22 -4.63 -4.93
N GLN A 112 14.19 -4.01 -5.48
CA GLN A 112 14.06 -3.71 -6.90
C GLN A 112 14.15 -2.21 -7.15
N GLU A 113 14.55 -1.85 -8.37
CA GLU A 113 14.45 -0.47 -8.83
C GLU A 113 12.98 -0.11 -9.03
N ASP A 114 12.52 0.97 -8.40
CA ASP A 114 11.19 1.52 -8.66
C ASP A 114 11.33 2.54 -9.80
N PRO A 115 10.86 2.23 -11.02
CA PRO A 115 11.05 3.10 -12.19
C PRO A 115 10.29 4.43 -12.06
N LYS A 116 9.33 4.53 -11.13
CA LYS A 116 8.53 5.74 -10.89
C LYS A 116 9.03 6.52 -9.67
N PHE A 117 10.02 6.01 -8.94
CA PHE A 117 10.46 6.57 -7.65
C PHE A 117 10.73 8.07 -7.71
N SER A 118 11.64 8.50 -8.58
CA SER A 118 11.98 9.92 -8.70
C SER A 118 10.79 10.78 -9.13
N TYR A 119 9.91 10.24 -9.99
CA TYR A 119 8.73 10.94 -10.48
C TYR A 119 7.71 11.17 -9.36
N TRP A 120 7.25 10.11 -8.69
CA TRP A 120 6.22 10.26 -7.68
C TRP A 120 6.74 11.01 -6.45
N MET A 121 8.03 10.86 -6.10
CA MET A 121 8.64 11.59 -4.99
C MET A 121 8.62 13.10 -5.26
N GLU A 122 8.91 13.52 -6.49
CA GLU A 122 8.82 14.92 -6.91
C GLU A 122 7.36 15.42 -6.88
N LYS A 123 6.39 14.60 -7.32
CA LYS A 123 4.95 14.95 -7.24
C LYS A 123 4.48 15.18 -5.81
N LEU A 124 4.94 14.38 -4.84
CA LEU A 124 4.63 14.61 -3.43
C LEU A 124 5.23 15.93 -2.92
N ILE A 125 6.43 16.29 -3.34
CA ILE A 125 7.10 17.53 -2.96
C ILE A 125 6.42 18.76 -3.58
N GLN A 126 5.97 18.64 -4.83
CA GLN A 126 5.29 19.70 -5.57
C GLN A 126 3.79 19.83 -5.22
N GLU A 127 3.23 18.92 -4.42
CA GLU A 127 1.79 18.83 -4.10
C GLU A 127 0.91 18.60 -5.33
N GLU A 128 1.47 17.91 -6.33
CA GLU A 128 0.75 17.55 -7.55
C GLU A 128 0.03 16.19 -7.43
N TYR A 129 0.19 15.51 -6.30
CA TYR A 129 -0.58 14.33 -5.93
C TYR A 129 -1.85 14.74 -5.19
N ILE A 130 -3.02 14.31 -5.67
CA ILE A 130 -4.33 14.81 -5.24
C ILE A 130 -5.12 13.79 -4.38
N GLY A 131 -4.68 12.52 -4.28
CA GLY A 131 -5.33 11.51 -3.43
C GLY A 131 -6.84 11.37 -3.68
N SER A 132 -7.27 11.35 -4.95
CA SER A 132 -8.68 11.53 -5.36
C SER A 132 -9.67 10.58 -4.70
N ASP A 133 -9.22 9.38 -4.35
CA ASP A 133 -10.06 8.31 -3.81
C ASP A 133 -9.74 8.02 -2.33
N GLU A 134 -9.00 8.89 -1.63
CA GLU A 134 -8.54 8.69 -0.24
C GLU A 134 -9.68 8.34 0.72
N ASP A 135 -10.78 9.10 0.67
CA ASP A 135 -11.94 8.88 1.55
C ASP A 135 -12.59 7.50 1.30
N LEU A 136 -12.68 7.10 0.03
CA LEU A 136 -13.23 5.79 -0.35
C LEU A 136 -12.30 4.66 0.09
N ILE A 137 -10.99 4.79 -0.16
CA ILE A 137 -9.96 3.82 0.24
C ILE A 137 -9.98 3.62 1.75
N LEU A 138 -10.06 4.72 2.51
CA LEU A 138 -10.13 4.67 3.97
C LEU A 138 -11.43 3.99 4.42
N ALA A 139 -12.57 4.36 3.85
CA ALA A 139 -13.87 3.80 4.20
C ALA A 139 -13.96 2.30 3.90
N ILE A 140 -13.50 1.85 2.73
CA ILE A 140 -13.53 0.42 2.39
C ILE A 140 -12.54 -0.39 3.23
N THR A 141 -11.36 0.17 3.53
CA THR A 141 -10.36 -0.47 4.40
C THR A 141 -10.92 -0.67 5.81
N GLN A 142 -11.58 0.34 6.37
CA GLN A 142 -12.25 0.26 7.67
C GLN A 142 -13.41 -0.75 7.65
N THR A 143 -14.20 -0.75 6.58
CA THR A 143 -15.32 -1.68 6.39
C THR A 143 -14.84 -3.14 6.39
N ILE A 144 -13.76 -3.44 5.66
CA ILE A 144 -13.18 -4.79 5.62
C ILE A 144 -12.57 -5.16 6.98
N ASN A 145 -11.78 -4.27 7.59
CA ASN A 145 -11.09 -4.54 8.86
C ASN A 145 -12.03 -4.60 10.08
N ALA A 146 -13.26 -4.09 9.97
CA ALA A 146 -14.29 -4.24 11.00
C ALA A 146 -14.86 -5.67 11.06
N ARG A 147 -14.61 -6.49 10.03
CA ARG A 147 -15.07 -7.88 9.96
C ARG A 147 -14.09 -8.84 10.61
N THR A 148 -14.58 -9.96 11.11
CA THR A 148 -13.75 -11.02 11.70
C THR A 148 -13.09 -11.92 10.65
N ASP A 149 -13.59 -11.89 9.41
CA ASP A 149 -13.15 -12.72 8.28
C ASP A 149 -12.40 -11.93 7.21
N GLY A 150 -12.08 -10.65 7.44
CA GLY A 150 -11.48 -9.77 6.43
C GLY A 150 -10.22 -9.07 6.92
N SER A 151 -9.32 -8.80 5.98
CA SER A 151 -8.11 -8.00 6.22
C SER A 151 -7.86 -7.09 5.02
N ALA A 152 -7.65 -5.80 5.28
CA ALA A 152 -7.28 -4.81 4.28
C ALA A 152 -6.13 -3.92 4.78
N SER A 153 -5.24 -3.51 3.87
CA SER A 153 -4.19 -2.53 4.16
C SER A 153 -3.89 -1.67 2.96
N GLU A 154 -3.80 -0.38 3.21
CA GLU A 154 -3.56 0.74 2.31
C GLU A 154 -2.16 1.29 2.57
N ARG A 155 -1.33 1.54 1.55
CA ARG A 155 -0.01 2.19 1.76
C ARG A 155 0.35 3.06 0.59
N TYR A 156 1.07 4.14 0.88
CA TYR A 156 1.54 5.07 -0.14
C TYR A 156 2.38 4.37 -1.20
N ILE A 157 3.24 3.42 -0.80
CA ILE A 157 4.06 2.67 -1.76
C ILE A 157 3.19 1.80 -2.69
N LEU A 158 2.08 1.24 -2.21
CA LEU A 158 1.17 0.48 -3.07
C LEU A 158 0.62 1.38 -4.19
N ASP A 159 0.14 2.57 -3.86
CA ASP A 159 -0.42 3.49 -4.84
C ASP A 159 0.69 4.05 -5.75
N LEU A 160 1.69 4.69 -5.14
CA LEU A 160 2.72 5.46 -5.86
C LEU A 160 3.64 4.59 -6.72
N SER A 161 4.01 3.40 -6.24
CA SER A 161 4.95 2.51 -6.93
C SER A 161 4.23 1.40 -7.70
N MET A 162 3.21 0.79 -7.09
CA MET A 162 2.58 -0.43 -7.61
C MET A 162 1.27 -0.17 -8.34
N ALA A 163 0.79 1.07 -8.37
CA ALA A 163 -0.50 1.46 -8.98
C ALA A 163 -1.66 0.60 -8.45
N THR A 164 -1.72 0.47 -7.13
CA THR A 164 -2.75 -0.28 -6.40
C THR A 164 -3.06 0.44 -5.10
N ASP A 165 -4.32 0.61 -4.74
CA ASP A 165 -4.70 1.40 -3.56
C ASP A 165 -4.63 0.59 -2.26
N LEU A 166 -4.96 -0.70 -2.30
CA LEU A 166 -5.01 -1.55 -1.12
C LEU A 166 -4.73 -3.03 -1.40
N LEU A 167 -4.27 -3.73 -0.37
CA LEU A 167 -4.23 -5.19 -0.28
C LEU A 167 -5.51 -5.67 0.40
N VAL A 168 -6.11 -6.75 -0.10
CA VAL A 168 -7.32 -7.36 0.49
C VAL A 168 -7.14 -8.87 0.61
N SER A 169 -7.58 -9.44 1.73
CA SER A 169 -7.53 -10.88 1.98
C SER A 169 -8.71 -11.32 2.86
N HIS A 170 -9.39 -12.39 2.43
CA HIS A 170 -10.40 -13.10 3.21
C HIS A 170 -9.74 -14.16 4.10
N PHE A 171 -10.10 -14.19 5.37
CA PHE A 171 -9.59 -15.15 6.35
C PHE A 171 -10.59 -16.31 6.57
N PRO A 172 -10.11 -17.55 6.75
CA PRO A 172 -8.73 -18.00 6.58
C PRO A 172 -8.44 -18.34 5.10
N THR A 173 -7.51 -17.62 4.48
CA THR A 173 -6.96 -18.00 3.17
C THR A 173 -5.48 -18.31 3.27
N LYS A 174 -5.03 -19.31 2.52
CA LYS A 174 -3.60 -19.60 2.30
C LYS A 174 -3.05 -18.91 1.06
N LEU A 175 -3.90 -18.20 0.31
CA LEU A 175 -3.50 -17.48 -0.89
C LEU A 175 -2.91 -16.11 -0.52
N GLU A 176 -2.01 -15.60 -1.36
CA GLU A 176 -1.46 -14.23 -1.23
C GLU A 176 -2.58 -13.19 -1.29
N PRO A 177 -2.57 -12.06 -0.56
CA PRO A 177 -3.58 -11.02 -0.72
C PRO A 177 -3.76 -10.55 -2.17
N VAL A 178 -4.97 -10.08 -2.51
CA VAL A 178 -5.27 -9.45 -3.80
C VAL A 178 -4.91 -7.98 -3.72
N PHE A 179 -4.24 -7.49 -4.76
CA PHE A 179 -3.97 -6.07 -4.96
C PHE A 179 -5.16 -5.41 -5.66
N VAL A 180 -5.70 -4.36 -5.07
CA VAL A 180 -6.90 -3.71 -5.57
C VAL A 180 -6.57 -2.29 -6.00
N GLN A 181 -6.96 -1.93 -7.22
CA GLN A 181 -7.00 -0.55 -7.68
C GLN A 181 -8.47 -0.14 -7.86
N LEU A 182 -8.88 0.93 -7.19
CA LEU A 182 -10.15 1.61 -7.38
C LEU A 182 -10.02 2.64 -8.49
N THR A 183 -11.09 2.81 -9.25
CA THR A 183 -11.16 3.84 -10.29
C THR A 183 -12.61 4.19 -10.60
N GLY A 184 -12.88 5.49 -10.78
CA GLY A 184 -14.19 5.95 -11.24
C GLY A 184 -14.59 5.39 -12.61
N ILE A 185 -15.87 5.02 -12.73
CA ILE A 185 -16.55 4.51 -13.93
C ILE A 185 -16.93 5.63 -14.91
N SER A 186 -16.72 6.90 -14.56
CA SER A 186 -16.80 8.03 -15.51
C SER A 186 -15.83 7.89 -16.69
N ASN A 187 -14.97 6.87 -16.64
CA ASN A 187 -14.23 6.29 -17.75
C ASN A 187 -15.01 5.21 -18.55
N LEU A 188 -16.34 5.19 -18.52
CA LEU A 188 -17.19 4.42 -19.43
C LEU A 188 -18.17 5.41 -20.06
N ARG A 189 -17.92 5.90 -21.28
CA ARG A 189 -18.95 6.65 -22.03
C ARG A 189 -19.79 5.63 -22.81
N ASP A 190 -21.11 5.75 -22.72
CA ASP A 190 -22.09 5.04 -23.55
C ASP A 190 -21.99 3.49 -23.50
N GLY A 191 -21.75 2.92 -22.32
CA GLY A 191 -21.68 1.46 -22.15
C GLY A 191 -20.46 0.81 -22.82
N GLN A 192 -19.52 1.60 -23.33
CA GLN A 192 -18.23 1.15 -23.85
C GLN A 192 -17.10 1.59 -22.91
N LEU A 193 -16.06 0.76 -22.84
CA LEU A 193 -14.83 1.10 -22.14
C LEU A 193 -14.23 2.36 -22.79
N ASN A 194 -14.10 3.46 -22.03
CA ASN A 194 -13.42 4.65 -22.53
C ASN A 194 -12.02 4.22 -23.01
N PRO A 195 -11.55 4.66 -24.19
CA PRO A 195 -10.16 4.48 -24.60
C PRO A 195 -9.13 4.83 -23.51
N ASP A 196 -9.42 5.82 -22.66
CA ASP A 196 -8.58 6.17 -21.51
C ASP A 196 -8.53 5.05 -20.44
N PHE A 197 -9.63 4.32 -20.26
CA PHE A 197 -9.70 3.16 -19.38
C PHE A 197 -8.85 2.00 -19.90
N LEU A 198 -8.90 1.71 -21.21
CA LEU A 198 -8.06 0.68 -21.82
C LEU A 198 -6.57 1.00 -21.67
N ASN A 199 -6.20 2.26 -21.91
CA ASN A 199 -4.84 2.73 -21.68
C ASN A 199 -4.43 2.63 -20.20
N LYS A 200 -5.34 2.94 -19.27
CA LYS A 200 -5.13 2.78 -17.83
C LYS A 200 -4.93 1.32 -17.46
N GLN A 201 -5.77 0.42 -17.96
CA GLN A 201 -5.66 -1.02 -17.74
C GLN A 201 -4.32 -1.56 -18.23
N GLN A 202 -3.86 -1.17 -19.42
CA GLN A 202 -2.58 -1.63 -19.95
C GLN A 202 -1.41 -1.14 -19.08
N ARG A 203 -1.41 0.15 -18.70
CA ARG A 203 -0.38 0.71 -17.81
C ARG A 203 -0.37 0.05 -16.44
N TRP A 204 -1.56 -0.26 -15.93
CA TRP A 204 -1.75 -0.99 -14.68
C TRP A 204 -1.15 -2.39 -14.78
N SER A 205 -1.55 -3.20 -15.77
CA SER A 205 -1.02 -4.55 -15.99
C SER A 205 0.51 -4.58 -16.16
N ASN A 206 1.07 -3.59 -16.87
CA ASN A 206 2.53 -3.46 -17.01
C ASN A 206 3.20 -3.18 -15.66
N THR A 207 2.60 -2.29 -14.84
CA THR A 207 3.11 -1.98 -13.49
C THR A 207 3.07 -3.23 -12.60
N LEU A 208 1.97 -3.98 -12.62
CA LEU A 208 1.85 -5.22 -11.85
C LEU A 208 2.91 -6.25 -12.25
N SER A 209 3.18 -6.36 -13.56
CA SER A 209 4.20 -7.26 -14.09
C SER A 209 5.61 -6.86 -13.67
N CYS A 210 5.93 -5.55 -13.64
CA CYS A 210 7.21 -5.06 -13.12
C CYS A 210 7.42 -5.47 -11.66
N TRP A 211 6.36 -5.48 -10.85
CA TRP A 211 6.42 -5.85 -9.44
C TRP A 211 6.23 -7.35 -9.17
N ASN A 212 6.05 -8.17 -10.21
CA ASN A 212 5.71 -9.59 -10.11
C ASN A 212 4.46 -9.83 -9.24
N ILE A 213 3.49 -8.92 -9.29
CA ILE A 213 2.19 -9.08 -8.65
C ILE A 213 1.41 -10.10 -9.45
N LYS A 214 0.80 -11.08 -8.77
CA LYS A 214 0.12 -12.22 -9.41
C LYS A 214 -1.39 -12.18 -9.27
N ARG A 215 -1.90 -11.48 -8.26
CA ARG A 215 -3.32 -11.44 -7.91
C ARG A 215 -3.75 -9.99 -7.82
N ALA A 216 -4.52 -9.52 -8.80
CA ALA A 216 -4.96 -8.13 -8.81
C ALA A 216 -6.36 -7.92 -9.38
N LEU A 217 -7.03 -6.91 -8.85
CA LEU A 217 -8.39 -6.51 -9.20
C LEU A 217 -8.43 -5.02 -9.50
N LEU A 218 -8.90 -4.66 -10.69
CA LEU A 218 -9.22 -3.28 -11.03
C LEU A 218 -10.73 -3.09 -10.87
N VAL A 219 -11.14 -2.28 -9.91
CA VAL A 219 -12.54 -2.02 -9.58
C VAL A 219 -12.96 -0.69 -10.19
N ALA A 220 -13.78 -0.76 -11.22
CA ALA A 220 -14.43 0.39 -11.83
C ALA A 220 -15.75 0.67 -11.11
N HIS A 221 -15.85 1.77 -10.36
CA HIS A 221 -17.01 2.08 -9.53
C HIS A 221 -17.69 3.40 -9.92
N ASP A 222 -18.99 3.53 -9.73
CA ASP A 222 -19.66 4.81 -9.92
C ASP A 222 -19.50 5.77 -8.73
N ALA A 223 -20.16 6.92 -8.80
CA ALA A 223 -20.10 7.95 -7.77
C ALA A 223 -20.86 7.58 -6.47
N GLN A 224 -21.75 6.58 -6.50
CA GLN A 224 -22.56 6.15 -5.37
C GLN A 224 -21.88 5.06 -4.53
N VAL A 225 -20.65 4.65 -4.88
CA VAL A 225 -19.91 3.59 -4.19
C VAL A 225 -19.71 3.85 -2.69
N ASN A 226 -19.61 5.12 -2.27
CA ASN A 226 -19.24 5.50 -0.91
C ASN A 226 -20.43 5.55 0.07
N THR A 227 -21.56 4.91 -0.24
CA THR A 227 -22.66 4.73 0.72
C THR A 227 -22.38 3.52 1.62
N PRO A 228 -22.86 3.49 2.88
CA PRO A 228 -22.62 2.36 3.79
C PRO A 228 -22.98 0.98 3.22
N ASP A 229 -24.14 0.87 2.56
CA ASP A 229 -24.60 -0.40 1.97
C ASP A 229 -23.71 -0.83 0.79
N ASN A 230 -23.21 0.13 0.00
CA ASN A 230 -22.35 -0.16 -1.13
C ASN A 230 -20.92 -0.50 -0.71
N LEU A 231 -20.41 0.13 0.35
CA LEU A 231 -19.13 -0.26 0.95
C LEU A 231 -19.18 -1.72 1.45
N LEU A 232 -20.29 -2.15 2.06
CA LEU A 232 -20.47 -3.54 2.49
C LEU A 232 -20.48 -4.51 1.30
N LYS A 233 -21.28 -4.21 0.27
CA LYS A 233 -21.32 -5.04 -0.95
C LYS A 233 -19.96 -5.08 -1.65
N LEU A 234 -19.26 -3.96 -1.73
CA LEU A 234 -17.94 -3.89 -2.35
C LEU A 234 -16.92 -4.71 -1.55
N ALA A 235 -16.98 -4.64 -0.21
CA ALA A 235 -16.15 -5.47 0.66
C ALA A 235 -16.41 -6.97 0.43
N ASP A 236 -17.69 -7.37 0.33
CA ASP A 236 -18.06 -8.76 0.04
C ASP A 236 -17.48 -9.23 -1.30
N VAL A 237 -17.55 -8.39 -2.34
CA VAL A 237 -16.96 -8.69 -3.64
C VAL A 237 -15.44 -8.85 -3.52
N MET A 238 -14.73 -7.86 -2.96
CA MET A 238 -13.26 -7.93 -2.86
C MET A 238 -12.78 -9.14 -2.04
N LEU A 239 -13.46 -9.45 -0.94
CA LEU A 239 -13.13 -10.60 -0.10
C LEU A 239 -13.36 -11.91 -0.86
N LYS A 240 -14.50 -12.06 -1.54
CA LYS A 240 -14.79 -13.23 -2.36
C LYS A 240 -13.78 -13.42 -3.49
N GLU A 241 -13.43 -12.35 -4.19
CA GLU A 241 -12.39 -12.40 -5.24
C GLU A 241 -11.03 -12.81 -4.66
N SER A 242 -10.73 -12.41 -3.42
CA SER A 242 -9.49 -12.81 -2.73
C SER A 242 -9.44 -14.27 -2.29
N SER A 243 -10.59 -14.93 -2.06
CA SER A 243 -10.67 -16.35 -1.70
C SER A 243 -10.80 -17.27 -2.91
N ASP A 244 -11.66 -16.91 -3.86
CA ASP A 244 -12.16 -17.85 -4.87
C ASP A 244 -11.28 -17.92 -6.12
N ARG A 245 -10.50 -16.86 -6.38
CA ARG A 245 -9.68 -16.77 -7.59
C ARG A 245 -8.37 -17.54 -7.47
N PRO A 246 -7.85 -18.08 -8.60
CA PRO A 246 -6.62 -18.85 -8.61
C PRO A 246 -5.40 -18.04 -8.15
N ALA A 247 -4.26 -18.73 -7.98
CA ALA A 247 -3.02 -18.12 -7.54
C ALA A 247 -2.48 -17.02 -8.48
N ASN A 248 -2.87 -17.04 -9.76
CA ASN A 248 -2.51 -16.01 -10.74
C ASN A 248 -3.78 -15.54 -11.46
N PHE A 249 -4.12 -14.26 -11.32
CA PHE A 249 -5.17 -13.61 -12.07
C PHE A 249 -5.00 -12.08 -12.05
N PHE A 250 -5.34 -11.44 -13.16
CA PHE A 250 -5.69 -10.02 -13.22
C PHE A 250 -7.10 -9.93 -13.77
N ASP A 251 -8.00 -9.25 -13.05
CA ASP A 251 -9.38 -9.10 -13.50
C ASP A 251 -9.87 -7.67 -13.29
N ILE A 252 -10.94 -7.33 -14.01
CA ILE A 252 -11.65 -6.07 -13.89
C ILE A 252 -13.07 -6.38 -13.44
N ILE A 253 -13.53 -5.64 -12.43
CA ILE A 253 -14.94 -5.66 -12.05
C ILE A 253 -15.53 -4.28 -12.20
N THR A 254 -16.74 -4.23 -12.75
CA THR A 254 -17.59 -3.04 -12.69
C THR A 254 -18.50 -3.16 -11.47
N PHE A 255 -18.46 -2.17 -10.60
CA PHE A 255 -19.28 -2.09 -9.39
C PHE A 255 -20.25 -0.91 -9.53
N PRO A 256 -21.50 -1.15 -9.97
CA PRO A 256 -22.55 -0.16 -9.86
C PRO A 256 -22.93 0.00 -8.39
N GLY A 257 -23.00 1.24 -7.91
CA GLY A 257 -23.53 1.58 -6.59
C GLY A 257 -25.04 1.53 -6.54
#